data_AF-A0A143ZQR9-F1
#
_entry.id   AF-A0A143ZQR9-F1
#
_cell.length_a   1.000
_cell.length_b   1.000
_cell.length_c   1.000
_cell.angle_alpha   90.00
_cell.angle_beta   90.00
_cell.angle_gamma   90.00
#
_symmetry.space_group_name_H-M   'P 1'
#
loop_
_entity.id
_entity.type
_entity.pdbx_description
1 polymer ?
#
loop_
_entity_poly.entity_id
_entity_poly.type
_entity_poly.pdbx_seq_one_letter_code
_entity_poly.pdbx_strand_id
1 'polypeptide(L)'
;MRGGVHEPRTNKMIKIMVLLHSAEGLDWQAPPKGTSLKTLSEAEEQGFIHIRGEYQKRQFRLSELGYKHVEHDKKRLQARKL
;
A
#
# COMPACT_ATOMS: atom_id res chain seq x y z
N MET A 1 29.90 2.25 10.83
CA MET A 1 28.92 2.95 9.98
C MET A 1 27.80 2.00 9.58
N ARG A 2 26.59 2.23 10.07
CA ARG A 2 25.30 2.05 9.37
C ARG A 2 24.19 2.21 10.42
N GLY A 3 23.72 3.44 10.58
CA GLY A 3 22.52 3.71 11.35
C GLY A 3 21.36 3.00 10.68
N GLY A 4 20.83 1.97 11.33
CA GLY A 4 19.51 1.45 11.02
C GLY A 4 18.52 2.55 11.37
N VAL A 5 18.19 3.39 10.39
CA VAL A 5 17.12 4.37 10.51
C VAL A 5 15.85 3.57 10.76
N HIS A 6 15.48 3.43 12.03
CA HIS A 6 14.16 2.98 12.44
C HIS A 6 13.18 4.02 11.89
N GLU A 7 12.64 3.74 10.70
CA GLU A 7 11.54 4.52 10.18
C GLU A 7 10.42 4.47 11.23
N PRO A 8 9.95 5.63 11.73
CA PRO A 8 8.90 5.63 12.75
C PRO A 8 7.69 4.89 12.19
N ARG A 9 7.09 4.01 13.00
CA ARG A 9 5.96 3.13 12.62
C ARG A 9 4.82 3.90 11.93
N THR A 10 4.62 5.17 12.29
CA THR A 10 3.64 6.08 11.69
C THR A 10 3.93 6.38 10.22
N ASN A 11 5.19 6.60 9.85
CA ASN A 11 5.58 6.94 8.48
C ASN A 11 5.45 5.74 7.53
N LYS A 12 5.71 4.53 8.05
CA LYS A 12 5.50 3.27 7.34
C LYS A 12 4.02 3.07 6.97
N MET A 13 3.11 3.29 7.92
CA MET A 13 1.67 3.14 7.66
C MET A 13 1.15 4.16 6.64
N ILE A 14 1.63 5.41 6.68
CA ILE A 14 1.24 6.44 5.71
C ILE A 14 1.60 6.01 4.28
N LYS A 15 2.79 5.46 4.07
CA LYS A 15 3.23 4.99 2.74
C LYS A 15 2.40 3.82 2.21
N ILE A 16 2.04 2.89 3.09
CA ILE A 16 1.13 1.79 2.73
C ILE A 16 -0.24 2.35 2.38
N MET A 17 -0.80 3.28 3.14
CA MET A 17 -2.09 3.89 2.81
C MET A 17 -2.07 4.59 1.46
N VAL A 18 -1.01 5.35 1.16
CA VAL A 18 -0.85 5.99 -0.16
C VAL A 18 -0.81 4.94 -1.29
N LEU A 19 -0.09 3.83 -1.10
CA LEU A 19 -0.06 2.72 -2.05
C LEU A 19 -1.46 2.12 -2.26
N LEU A 20 -2.20 1.84 -1.18
CA LEU A 20 -3.53 1.24 -1.26
C LEU A 20 -4.55 2.18 -1.93
N HIS A 21 -4.50 3.48 -1.62
CA HIS A 21 -5.37 4.50 -2.26
C HIS A 21 -5.01 4.76 -3.72
N SER A 22 -3.77 4.49 -4.14
CA SER A 22 -3.35 4.57 -5.54
C SER A 22 -3.80 3.36 -6.37
N ALA A 23 -4.38 2.33 -5.75
CA ALA A 23 -4.85 1.16 -6.46
C ALA A 23 -6.23 1.37 -7.10
N GLU A 24 -6.37 0.91 -8.33
CA GLU A 24 -7.56 0.93 -9.16
C GLU A 24 -8.31 -0.41 -8.99
N GLY A 25 -8.95 -0.58 -7.84
CA GLY A 25 -9.75 -1.76 -7.55
C GLY A 25 -8.94 -3.03 -7.30
N LEU A 26 -9.40 -4.16 -7.83
CA LEU A 26 -8.82 -5.50 -7.62
C LEU A 26 -7.99 -5.98 -8.81
N ASP A 27 -7.76 -5.11 -9.80
CA ASP A 27 -7.00 -5.43 -10.99
C ASP A 27 -5.49 -5.32 -10.79
N TRP A 28 -4.75 -6.04 -11.61
CA TRP A 28 -3.29 -6.03 -11.58
C TRP A 28 -2.74 -4.79 -12.27
N GLN A 29 -1.94 -4.02 -11.53
CA GLN A 29 -1.41 -2.74 -11.99
C GLN A 29 0.03 -2.55 -11.56
N ALA A 30 0.73 -1.61 -12.21
CA ALA A 30 2.07 -1.25 -11.80
C ALA A 30 2.05 -0.45 -10.48
N PRO A 31 3.00 -0.67 -9.56
CA PRO A 31 3.16 0.17 -8.39
C PRO A 31 3.46 1.62 -8.79
N PRO A 32 2.93 2.62 -8.07
CA PRO A 32 3.20 4.01 -8.37
C PRO A 32 4.69 4.33 -8.22
N LYS A 33 5.18 5.30 -9.01
CA LYS A 33 6.58 5.73 -8.98
C LYS A 33 6.99 6.14 -7.56
N GLY A 34 8.14 5.66 -7.10
CA GLY A 34 8.65 5.92 -5.75
C GLY A 34 8.17 4.95 -4.67
N THR A 35 7.33 3.97 -5.01
CA THR A 35 6.99 2.87 -4.09
C THR A 35 8.19 1.93 -3.94
N SER A 36 8.75 1.89 -2.73
CA SER A 36 9.83 0.96 -2.41
C SER A 36 9.35 -0.49 -2.40
N LEU A 37 10.21 -1.42 -2.82
CA LEU A 37 9.94 -2.86 -2.69
C LEU A 37 9.54 -3.26 -1.27
N LYS A 38 10.20 -2.66 -0.28
CA LYS A 38 9.91 -2.90 1.13
C LYS A 38 8.45 -2.60 1.46
N THR A 39 7.91 -1.46 1.01
CA THR A 39 6.51 -1.07 1.24
C THR A 39 5.53 -2.04 0.57
N LEU A 40 5.86 -2.51 -0.63
CA LEU A 40 5.06 -3.51 -1.33
C LEU A 40 5.04 -4.82 -0.54
N SER A 41 6.22 -5.37 -0.22
CA SER A 41 6.33 -6.60 0.57
C SER A 41 5.62 -6.48 1.92
N GLU A 42 5.78 -5.36 2.63
CA GLU A 42 5.11 -5.13 3.92
C GLU A 42 3.58 -5.04 3.80
N ALA A 43 3.06 -4.51 2.69
CA ALA A 43 1.63 -4.48 2.42
C ALA A 43 1.08 -5.87 2.06
N GLU A 44 1.87 -6.69 1.36
CA GLU A 44 1.56 -8.09 1.06
C GLU A 44 1.60 -8.97 2.32
N GLU A 45 2.61 -8.81 3.18
CA GLU A 45 2.74 -9.51 4.47
C GLU A 45 1.56 -9.21 5.41
N GLN A 46 1.01 -7.99 5.33
CA GLN A 46 -0.20 -7.61 6.09
C GLN A 46 -1.50 -8.07 5.42
N GLY A 47 -1.41 -8.69 4.24
CA GLY A 47 -2.55 -9.21 3.49
C GLY A 47 -3.38 -8.14 2.78
N PHE A 48 -2.88 -6.91 2.62
CA PHE A 48 -3.61 -5.83 1.93
C PHE A 48 -3.51 -5.92 0.41
N ILE A 49 -2.42 -6.47 -0.12
CA ILE A 49 -2.19 -6.59 -1.56
C ILE A 49 -1.67 -7.97 -1.93
N HIS A 50 -1.78 -8.30 -3.20
CA HIS A 50 -1.02 -9.38 -3.82
C HIS A 50 -0.02 -8.80 -4.79
N ILE A 51 1.14 -9.45 -4.90
CA ILE A 51 2.18 -9.01 -5.81
C ILE A 51 2.59 -10.14 -6.75
N ARG A 52 2.86 -9.79 -8.01
CA ARG A 52 3.35 -10.72 -9.03
C ARG A 52 4.39 -10.07 -9.93
N GLY A 53 5.11 -10.92 -10.66
CA GLY A 53 6.11 -10.49 -11.65
C GLY A 53 7.47 -10.13 -11.05
N GLU A 54 8.44 -9.97 -11.94
CA GLU A 54 9.83 -9.70 -11.60
C GLU A 54 10.07 -8.22 -11.32
N TYR A 55 11.13 -7.90 -10.56
CA TYR A 55 11.48 -6.57 -10.04
C TYR A 55 11.05 -5.37 -10.90
N GLN A 56 11.38 -5.33 -12.19
CA GLN A 56 11.07 -4.21 -13.09
C GLN A 56 9.63 -4.22 -13.65
N LYS A 57 9.00 -5.39 -13.74
CA LYS A 57 7.64 -5.60 -14.26
C LYS A 57 6.66 -6.00 -13.16
N ARG A 58 7.01 -5.70 -11.90
CA ARG A 58 6.19 -6.06 -10.74
C ARG A 58 4.84 -5.39 -10.87
N GLN A 59 3.80 -6.18 -10.72
CA GLN A 59 2.43 -5.72 -10.63
C GLN A 59 1.88 -6.06 -9.26
N PHE A 60 1.02 -5.21 -8.74
CA PHE A 60 0.28 -5.45 -7.53
C PHE A 60 -1.21 -5.29 -7.79
N ARG A 61 -2.03 -5.84 -6.90
CA ARG A 61 -3.47 -5.57 -6.83
C ARG A 61 -3.91 -5.54 -5.39
N LEU A 62 -5.03 -4.88 -5.09
CA LEU A 62 -5.64 -5.00 -3.78
C LEU A 62 -6.14 -6.43 -3.55
N SER A 63 -6.00 -6.90 -2.31
CA SER A 63 -6.80 -8.03 -1.83
C SER A 63 -8.19 -7.53 -1.42
N GLU A 64 -9.11 -8.44 -1.15
CA GLU A 64 -10.41 -8.08 -0.56
C GLU A 64 -10.27 -7.31 0.76
N LEU A 65 -9.25 -7.64 1.56
CA LEU A 65 -8.95 -6.95 2.81
C LEU A 65 -8.46 -5.52 2.54
N GLY A 66 -7.51 -5.34 1.61
CA GLY A 66 -7.02 -4.02 1.22
C GLY A 66 -8.11 -3.12 0.66
N TYR A 67 -8.97 -3.67 -0.19
CA TYR A 67 -10.11 -2.94 -0.75
C TYR A 67 -11.10 -2.48 0.33
N LYS A 68 -11.52 -3.38 1.22
CA LYS A 68 -12.39 -3.02 2.37
C LYS A 68 -11.75 -1.96 3.26
N HIS A 69 -10.43 -2.06 3.48
CA HIS A 69 -9.70 -1.09 4.28
C HIS A 69 -9.73 0.30 3.66
N VAL A 70 -9.44 0.43 2.36
CA VAL A 70 -9.47 1.69 1.62
C VAL A 70 -10.87 2.29 1.61
N GLU A 71 -11.89 1.47 1.33
CA GLU A 71 -13.28 1.95 1.31
C GLU A 71 -13.74 2.44 2.69
N HIS A 72 -13.36 1.75 3.76
CA HIS A 72 -13.64 2.20 5.12
C HIS A 72 -12.90 3.51 5.45
N ASP A 73 -11.63 3.64 5.06
CA ASP A 73 -10.84 4.85 5.28
C ASP A 73 -11.41 6.05 4.50
N LYS A 74 -11.78 5.86 3.22
CA LYS A 74 -12.48 6.89 2.42
C LYS A 74 -13.75 7.37 3.11
N LYS A 75 -14.57 6.45 3.63
CA LYS A 75 -15.79 6.79 4.38
C LYS A 75 -15.47 7.60 5.64
N ARG A 76 -14.42 7.24 6.38
CA ARG A 76 -13.96 8.01 7.56
C ARG A 76 -13.50 9.42 7.20
N LEU A 77 -12.79 9.59 6.08
CA LEU A 77 -12.34 10.90 5.60
C LEU A 77 -13.50 11.77 5.13
N GLN A 78 -14.50 11.19 4.45
CA GLN A 78 -15.73 11.87 4.06
C GLN A 78 -16.54 12.31 5.29
N ALA A 79 -16.66 11.46 6.30
CA ALA A 79 -17.37 11.78 7.54
C ALA A 79 -16.70 12.90 8.36
N ARG A 80 -15.40 13.13 8.19
CA ARG A 80 -14.64 14.23 8.82
C ARG A 80 -14.68 15.55 8.04
N LYS A 81 -15.26 15.56 6.84
CA LYS A 81 -15.43 16.76 6.01
C LYS A 81 -16.75 17.51 6.29
N LEU A 82 -17.56 17.01 7.23
CA LEU A 82 -18.72 17.67 7.82
C LEU A 82 -18.32 18.28 9.17
#